data_AF-A0A9W6BX06-F1
#
_entry.id   AF-A0A9W6BX06-F1
#
_cell.length_a   1.000
_cell.length_b   1.000
_cell.length_c   1.000
_cell.angle_alpha   90.00
_cell.angle_beta   90.00
_cell.angle_gamma   90.00
#
_symmetry.space_group_name_H-M   'P 1'
#
loop_
_entity.id
_entity.type
_entity.pdbx_description
1 polymer ?
#
loop_
_entity_poly.entity_id
_entity_poly.type
_entity_poly.pdbx_seq_one_letter_code
_entity_poly.pdbx_strand_id
1 'polypeptide(L)'
;MRRTSVRNPPPSHVPCPPRCIYARRPVLAVRAEQQQQEQEVAASQRSGPTGLNVGKYRPTSPAGWAEMAAALRQANVKVVAPQELPWLKEKGAVLLDIRPVESYGEGHLPGATSVSFYQPIQGWTPWQIARRAGYALFGISQGTEANPNFLSEVRQLVADPESTPVVLYCNLGGSLEPTKNDRNGQQTRSMVAAYELIQGGFKNVSVLKGGYLDWVANDREIEIFE
;
A
#
# COMPACT_ATOMS: atom_id res chain seq x y z
N MET A 1 -2.90 -95.36 -4.17
CA MET A 1 -3.72 -95.09 -2.96
C MET A 1 -4.21 -93.64 -3.01
N ARG A 2 -5.53 -93.44 -2.93
CA ARG A 2 -6.20 -92.13 -3.08
C ARG A 2 -5.85 -91.23 -1.89
N ARG A 3 -5.38 -90.00 -2.14
CA ARG A 3 -5.38 -88.92 -1.14
C ARG A 3 -6.36 -87.82 -1.58
N THR A 4 -7.29 -87.57 -0.69
CA THR A 4 -8.42 -86.64 -0.74
C THR A 4 -7.97 -85.19 -0.84
N SER A 5 -8.58 -84.46 -1.78
CA SER A 5 -8.45 -83.00 -1.94
C SER A 5 -9.19 -82.30 -0.80
N VAL A 6 -8.45 -81.54 0.01
CA VAL A 6 -8.99 -80.55 0.95
C VAL A 6 -9.03 -79.21 0.21
N ARG A 7 -10.22 -78.65 -0.01
CA ARG A 7 -10.39 -77.30 -0.58
C ARG A 7 -10.28 -76.28 0.54
N ASN A 8 -9.36 -75.33 0.42
CA ASN A 8 -9.30 -74.16 1.28
C ASN A 8 -10.47 -73.20 0.97
N PRO A 9 -11.05 -72.52 1.98
CA PRO A 9 -12.07 -71.51 1.77
C PRO A 9 -11.48 -70.24 1.11
N PRO A 10 -12.29 -69.48 0.37
CA PRO A 10 -11.85 -68.25 -0.30
C PRO A 10 -11.52 -67.14 0.71
N PRO A 11 -10.60 -66.22 0.37
CA PRO A 11 -10.24 -65.11 1.25
C PRO A 11 -11.43 -64.15 1.44
N SER A 12 -11.65 -63.76 2.69
CA SER A 12 -12.62 -62.75 3.10
C SER A 12 -12.29 -61.39 2.47
N HIS A 13 -13.24 -60.84 1.70
CA HIS A 13 -13.15 -59.48 1.18
C HIS A 13 -13.07 -58.47 2.34
N VAL A 14 -11.93 -57.78 2.44
CA VAL A 14 -11.79 -56.58 3.27
C VAL A 14 -12.44 -55.42 2.50
N PRO A 15 -13.44 -54.71 3.06
CA PRO A 15 -14.01 -53.55 2.39
C PRO A 15 -12.97 -52.43 2.31
N CYS A 16 -12.77 -51.90 1.10
CA CYS A 16 -11.95 -50.73 0.83
C CYS A 16 -12.54 -49.52 1.57
N PRO A 17 -11.76 -48.71 2.31
CA PRO A 17 -12.28 -47.52 2.96
C PRO A 17 -12.85 -46.54 1.91
N PRO A 18 -13.93 -45.80 2.21
CA PRO A 18 -14.47 -44.82 1.29
C PRO A 18 -13.37 -43.79 0.99
N ARG A 19 -13.15 -43.51 -0.30
CA ARG A 19 -12.29 -42.41 -0.75
C ARG A 19 -12.70 -41.15 0.02
N CYS A 20 -11.83 -40.65 0.91
CA CYS A 20 -11.93 -39.30 1.43
C CYS A 20 -11.89 -38.35 0.22
N ILE A 21 -13.07 -37.86 -0.15
CA ILE A 21 -13.22 -36.75 -1.08
C ILE A 21 -12.74 -35.52 -0.30
N TYR A 22 -11.42 -35.32 -0.24
CA TYR A 22 -10.89 -34.01 0.08
C TYR A 22 -11.35 -33.10 -1.05
N ALA A 23 -12.44 -32.37 -0.82
CA ALA A 23 -12.89 -31.31 -1.70
C ALA A 23 -11.72 -30.34 -1.85
N ARG A 24 -11.02 -30.42 -2.98
CA ARG A 24 -9.95 -29.48 -3.30
C ARG A 24 -10.62 -28.14 -3.47
N ARG A 25 -10.47 -27.27 -2.47
CA ARG A 25 -10.93 -25.89 -2.58
C ARG A 25 -10.29 -25.29 -3.84
N PRO A 26 -11.07 -24.61 -4.70
CA PRO A 26 -10.52 -24.03 -5.91
C PRO A 26 -9.40 -23.06 -5.53
N VAL A 27 -8.29 -23.10 -6.27
CA VAL A 27 -7.09 -22.27 -6.01
C VAL A 27 -7.42 -20.78 -5.91
N LEU A 28 -8.44 -20.32 -6.64
CA LEU A 28 -8.97 -18.96 -6.56
C LEU A 28 -9.56 -18.61 -5.18
N ALA A 29 -10.30 -19.52 -4.54
CA ALA A 29 -10.87 -19.28 -3.21
C ALA A 29 -9.78 -19.22 -2.14
N VAL A 30 -8.74 -20.06 -2.25
CA VAL A 30 -7.59 -20.03 -1.33
C VAL A 30 -6.80 -18.71 -1.48
N ARG A 31 -6.63 -18.22 -2.72
CA ARG A 31 -5.97 -16.93 -2.99
C ARG A 31 -6.78 -15.75 -2.47
N ALA A 32 -8.10 -15.74 -2.65
CA ALA A 32 -8.96 -14.66 -2.14
C ALA A 32 -8.95 -14.60 -0.61
N GLU A 33 -8.96 -15.74 0.07
CA GLU A 33 -8.86 -15.82 1.53
C GLU A 33 -7.49 -15.41 2.05
N GLN A 34 -6.41 -15.82 1.38
CA GLN A 34 -5.06 -15.36 1.70
C GLN A 34 -4.92 -13.84 1.52
N GLN A 35 -5.49 -13.27 0.45
CA GLN A 35 -5.52 -11.83 0.22
C GLN A 35 -6.31 -11.09 1.30
N GLN A 36 -7.47 -11.61 1.72
CA GLN A 36 -8.26 -11.03 2.81
C GLN A 36 -7.51 -11.11 4.15
N GLN A 37 -6.83 -12.22 4.41
CA GLN A 37 -6.08 -12.41 5.65
C GLN A 37 -4.81 -11.53 5.69
N GLU A 38 -4.14 -11.34 4.56
CA GLU A 38 -3.05 -10.38 4.41
C GLU A 38 -3.54 -8.93 4.54
N GLN A 39 -4.72 -8.60 4.00
CA GLN A 39 -5.37 -7.31 4.18
C GLN A 39 -5.72 -7.04 5.65
N GLU A 40 -6.28 -8.01 6.36
CA GLU A 40 -6.57 -7.90 7.80
C GLU A 40 -5.31 -7.78 8.65
N VAL A 41 -4.25 -8.53 8.35
CA VAL A 41 -2.96 -8.42 9.05
C VAL A 41 -2.32 -7.05 8.79
N ALA A 42 -2.30 -6.58 7.54
CA ALA A 42 -1.78 -5.25 7.20
C ALA A 42 -2.61 -4.12 7.86
N ALA A 43 -3.94 -4.26 7.89
CA ALA A 43 -4.83 -3.33 8.59
C ALA A 43 -4.64 -3.37 10.12
N SER A 44 -4.32 -4.54 10.70
CA SER A 44 -4.08 -4.71 12.15
C SER A 44 -2.76 -4.06 12.62
N GLN A 45 -1.77 -3.93 11.74
CA GLN A 45 -0.50 -3.26 12.04
C GLN A 45 -0.64 -1.73 12.11
N ARG A 46 -1.78 -1.19 11.64
CA ARG A 46 -2.11 0.23 11.67
C ARG A 46 -2.76 0.63 12.99
N SER A 47 -1.97 1.18 13.91
CA SER A 47 -2.46 1.66 15.20
C SER A 47 -2.60 3.18 15.26
N GLY A 48 -3.64 3.68 15.94
CA GLY A 48 -3.82 5.08 16.29
C GLY A 48 -4.62 5.93 15.28
N PRO A 49 -4.87 7.23 15.58
CA PRO A 49 -5.77 8.13 14.83
C PRO A 49 -5.48 8.30 13.33
N THR A 50 -4.26 7.98 12.93
CA THR A 50 -3.70 8.17 11.60
C THR A 50 -3.39 6.84 10.92
N GLY A 51 -3.56 5.70 11.61
CA GLY A 51 -3.18 4.37 11.10
C GLY A 51 -1.69 4.13 10.92
N LEU A 52 -0.82 5.14 11.07
CA LEU A 52 0.62 5.01 10.93
C LEU A 52 1.29 4.86 12.28
N ASN A 53 2.05 3.79 12.45
CA ASN A 53 2.89 3.57 13.62
C ASN A 53 4.24 4.29 13.44
N VAL A 54 4.47 5.34 14.23
CA VAL A 54 5.75 6.09 14.28
C VAL A 54 6.29 6.02 15.72
N GLY A 55 6.32 4.80 16.26
CA GLY A 55 6.66 4.55 17.66
C GLY A 55 5.71 5.27 18.61
N LYS A 56 6.27 6.11 19.48
CA LYS A 56 5.47 6.89 20.47
C LYS A 56 4.99 8.24 19.95
N TYR A 57 5.38 8.65 18.75
CA TYR A 57 5.09 9.99 18.24
C TYR A 57 3.88 10.00 17.31
N ARG A 58 3.16 11.12 17.30
CA ARG A 58 2.15 11.37 16.27
C ARG A 58 2.85 11.61 14.92
N PRO A 59 2.37 11.05 13.81
CA PRO A 59 3.01 11.23 12.50
C PRO A 59 3.12 12.69 12.07
N THR A 60 2.20 13.56 12.51
CA THR A 60 2.20 14.99 12.19
C THR A 60 3.03 15.85 13.15
N SER A 61 3.69 15.25 14.14
CA SER A 61 4.53 15.99 15.09
C SER A 61 5.97 16.12 14.58
N PRO A 62 6.73 17.17 14.97
CA PRO A 62 8.13 17.31 14.56
C PRO A 62 9.01 16.11 14.92
N ALA A 63 8.76 15.49 16.08
CA ALA A 63 9.46 14.28 16.50
C ALA A 63 9.07 13.06 15.64
N GLY A 64 7.78 12.93 15.30
CA GLY A 64 7.32 11.89 14.38
C GLY A 64 7.93 12.05 12.98
N TRP A 65 8.03 13.30 12.48
CA TRP A 65 8.72 13.57 11.24
C TRP A 65 10.21 13.23 11.32
N ALA A 66 10.89 13.57 12.41
CA ALA A 66 12.30 13.22 12.60
C ALA A 66 12.54 11.70 12.52
N GLU A 67 11.71 10.90 13.18
CA GLU A 67 11.78 9.43 13.11
C GLU A 67 11.54 8.90 11.70
N MET A 68 10.48 9.39 11.03
CA MET A 68 10.18 8.98 9.65
C MET A 68 11.32 9.37 8.70
N ALA A 69 11.85 10.58 8.80
CA ALA A 69 12.94 11.05 7.97
C ALA A 69 14.24 10.27 8.22
N ALA A 70 14.50 9.82 9.45
CA ALA A 70 15.62 8.93 9.75
C ALA A 70 15.44 7.56 9.09
N ALA A 71 14.25 6.95 9.21
CA ALA A 71 13.94 5.67 8.56
C ALA A 71 14.04 5.74 7.03
N LEU A 72 13.53 6.82 6.43
CA LEU A 72 13.61 7.06 4.99
C LEU A 72 15.06 7.19 4.50
N ARG A 73 15.93 7.88 5.27
CA ARG A 73 17.36 7.96 4.96
C ARG A 73 18.05 6.61 5.10
N GLN A 74 17.74 5.86 6.16
CA GLN A 74 18.30 4.52 6.36
C GLN A 74 17.90 3.55 5.24
N ALA A 75 16.67 3.65 4.76
CA ALA A 75 16.17 2.89 3.62
C ALA A 75 16.61 3.44 2.25
N ASN A 76 17.42 4.51 2.23
CA ASN A 76 17.92 5.14 1.00
C ASN A 76 16.80 5.58 0.03
N VAL A 77 15.68 6.08 0.58
CA VAL A 77 14.59 6.64 -0.24
C VAL A 77 15.09 7.87 -0.97
N LYS A 78 14.93 7.87 -2.29
CA LYS A 78 15.42 8.95 -3.15
C LYS A 78 14.31 9.96 -3.44
N VAL A 79 14.69 11.23 -3.45
CA VAL A 79 13.84 12.29 -4.00
C VAL A 79 14.31 12.53 -5.43
N VAL A 80 13.52 12.09 -6.40
CA VAL A 80 13.89 12.06 -7.81
C VAL A 80 13.35 13.29 -8.54
N ALA A 81 14.14 13.86 -9.43
CA ALA A 81 13.72 14.96 -10.27
C ALA A 81 12.78 14.48 -11.39
N PRO A 82 11.90 15.34 -11.93
CA PRO A 82 11.03 15.00 -13.05
C PRO A 82 11.76 14.42 -14.27
N GLN A 83 13.00 14.86 -14.52
CA GLN A 83 13.85 14.41 -15.62
C GLN A 83 14.32 12.97 -15.46
N GLU A 84 14.30 12.41 -14.25
CA GLU A 84 14.71 11.03 -13.97
C GLU A 84 13.55 10.03 -14.18
N LEU A 85 12.30 10.49 -14.28
CA LEU A 85 11.13 9.62 -14.43
C LEU A 85 11.17 8.73 -15.68
N PRO A 86 11.55 9.20 -16.89
CA PRO A 86 11.61 8.34 -18.07
C PRO A 86 12.53 7.13 -17.85
N TRP A 87 13.72 7.36 -17.29
CA TRP A 87 14.68 6.31 -16.96
C TRP A 87 14.17 5.32 -15.91
N LEU A 88 13.44 5.81 -14.91
CA LEU A 88 12.81 4.93 -13.91
C LEU A 88 11.71 4.09 -14.55
N LYS A 89 10.89 4.67 -15.42
CA LYS A 89 9.86 3.94 -16.18
C LYS A 89 10.47 2.85 -17.07
N GLU A 90 11.57 3.13 -17.75
CA GLU A 90 12.32 2.12 -18.53
C GLU A 90 12.81 0.94 -17.68
N LYS A 91 13.09 1.18 -16.39
CA LYS A 91 13.42 0.13 -15.41
C LYS A 91 12.21 -0.60 -14.84
N GLY A 92 11.01 -0.35 -15.36
CA GLY A 92 9.76 -0.93 -14.87
C GLY A 92 9.27 -0.29 -13.57
N ALA A 93 9.60 0.98 -13.31
CA ALA A 93 9.09 1.67 -12.13
C ALA A 93 7.56 1.82 -12.18
N VAL A 94 6.90 1.51 -11.07
CA VAL A 94 5.47 1.81 -10.86
C VAL A 94 5.36 3.26 -10.37
N LEU A 95 4.75 4.12 -11.19
CA LEU A 95 4.49 5.51 -10.83
C LEU A 95 3.13 5.60 -10.13
N LEU A 96 3.13 5.99 -8.86
CA LEU A 96 1.94 6.01 -8.01
C LEU A 96 1.51 7.45 -7.67
N ASP A 97 0.29 7.79 -8.09
CA ASP A 97 -0.40 8.99 -7.63
C ASP A 97 -1.16 8.68 -6.35
N ILE A 98 -0.76 9.33 -5.25
CA ILE A 98 -1.36 9.12 -3.94
C ILE A 98 -2.35 10.20 -3.52
N ARG A 99 -2.75 11.07 -4.46
CA ARG A 99 -3.77 12.09 -4.25
C ARG A 99 -5.17 11.45 -4.18
N PRO A 100 -6.20 12.21 -3.74
CA PRO A 100 -7.58 11.76 -3.85
C PRO A 100 -7.94 11.38 -5.29
N VAL A 101 -8.79 10.36 -5.46
CA VAL A 101 -9.20 9.82 -6.77
C VAL A 101 -9.78 10.92 -7.66
N GLU A 102 -10.49 11.89 -7.07
CA GLU A 102 -11.05 13.04 -7.78
C GLU A 102 -9.94 13.89 -8.42
N SER A 103 -8.89 14.21 -7.66
CA SER A 103 -7.74 14.97 -8.16
C SER A 103 -6.93 14.19 -9.21
N TYR A 104 -6.94 12.86 -9.14
CA TYR A 104 -6.34 12.03 -10.18
C TYR A 104 -7.15 12.15 -11.48
N GLY A 105 -8.48 12.05 -11.41
CA GLY A 105 -9.35 12.13 -12.58
C GLY A 105 -9.35 13.48 -13.28
N GLU A 106 -9.16 14.57 -12.53
CA GLU A 106 -8.99 15.93 -13.07
C GLU A 106 -7.67 16.14 -13.82
N GLY A 107 -6.69 15.26 -13.64
CA GLY A 107 -5.38 15.35 -14.28
C GLY A 107 -4.30 14.66 -13.46
N HIS A 108 -3.48 13.82 -14.08
CA HIS A 108 -2.40 13.06 -13.45
C HIS A 108 -1.19 12.93 -14.37
N LEU A 109 -0.05 12.45 -13.83
CA LEU A 109 1.15 12.25 -14.63
C LEU A 109 0.94 11.08 -15.61
N PRO A 110 1.47 11.16 -16.84
CA PRO A 110 1.28 10.11 -17.82
C PRO A 110 1.76 8.74 -17.34
N GLY A 111 0.93 7.70 -17.48
CA GLY A 111 1.22 6.35 -17.03
C GLY A 111 1.35 6.18 -15.50
N ALA A 112 0.82 7.12 -14.72
CA ALA A 112 0.65 6.93 -13.28
C ALA A 112 -0.49 5.94 -12.99
N THR A 113 -0.50 5.35 -11.81
CA THR A 113 -1.64 4.58 -11.28
C THR A 113 -2.10 5.20 -9.97
N SER A 114 -3.41 5.32 -9.80
CA SER A 114 -4.01 5.94 -8.61
C SER A 114 -4.10 4.94 -7.45
N VAL A 115 -3.53 5.32 -6.30
CA VAL A 115 -3.77 4.65 -5.01
C VAL A 115 -3.80 5.72 -3.93
N SER A 116 -4.98 6.21 -3.57
CA SER A 116 -5.13 7.33 -2.64
C SER A 116 -4.61 6.98 -1.24
N PHE A 117 -3.70 7.81 -0.72
CA PHE A 117 -3.17 7.64 0.63
C PHE A 117 -4.15 8.10 1.71
N TYR A 118 -4.93 9.13 1.41
CA TYR A 118 -6.04 9.60 2.21
C TYR A 118 -7.33 9.50 1.39
N GLN A 119 -8.40 9.09 2.04
CA GLN A 119 -9.73 8.97 1.45
C GLN A 119 -10.75 9.81 2.24
N PRO A 120 -11.90 10.18 1.66
CA PRO A 120 -13.02 10.69 2.43
C PRO A 120 -13.36 9.71 3.55
N ILE A 121 -13.70 10.23 4.73
CA ILE A 121 -14.01 9.35 5.86
C ILE A 121 -15.17 8.42 5.46
N GLN A 122 -14.98 7.10 5.56
CA GLN A 122 -16.02 6.12 5.23
C GLN A 122 -16.73 5.68 6.49
N GLY A 123 -18.02 5.36 6.44
CA GLY A 123 -18.76 4.83 7.59
C GLY A 123 -18.99 5.82 8.75
N TRP A 124 -19.53 5.27 9.85
CA TRP A 124 -20.14 6.01 10.96
C TRP A 124 -19.78 5.49 12.36
N THR A 125 -18.58 4.94 12.53
CA THR A 125 -18.10 4.56 13.87
C THR A 125 -17.97 5.78 14.79
N PRO A 126 -17.95 5.61 16.12
CA PRO A 126 -17.77 6.74 17.05
C PRO A 126 -16.51 7.57 16.75
N TRP A 127 -15.41 6.91 16.34
CA TRP A 127 -14.19 7.58 15.91
C TRP A 127 -14.41 8.44 14.66
N GLN A 128 -15.11 7.92 13.65
CA GLN A 128 -15.39 8.62 12.39
C GLN A 128 -16.36 9.79 12.58
N ILE A 129 -17.32 9.66 13.51
CA ILE A 129 -18.21 10.76 13.92
C ILE A 129 -17.39 11.86 14.60
N ALA A 130 -16.55 11.50 15.58
CA ALA A 130 -15.68 12.45 16.27
C ALA A 130 -14.74 13.17 15.28
N ARG A 131 -14.19 12.43 14.32
CA ARG A 131 -13.32 12.97 13.27
C ARG A 131 -14.06 13.97 12.37
N ARG A 132 -15.29 13.66 11.94
CA ARG A 132 -16.15 14.59 11.19
C ARG A 132 -16.44 15.86 11.97
N ALA A 133 -16.84 15.73 13.23
CA ALA A 133 -17.09 16.86 14.10
C ALA A 133 -15.85 17.74 14.26
N GLY A 134 -14.67 17.12 14.39
CA GLY A 134 -13.38 17.82 14.40
C GLY A 134 -13.12 18.62 13.12
N TYR A 135 -13.31 18.02 11.94
CA TYR A 135 -13.19 18.74 10.66
C TYR A 135 -14.21 19.89 10.53
N ALA A 136 -15.46 19.65 10.94
CA ALA A 136 -16.53 20.65 10.89
C ALA A 136 -16.22 21.89 11.76
N LEU A 137 -15.54 21.72 12.90
CA LEU A 137 -15.07 22.83 13.75
C LEU A 137 -14.11 23.78 13.00
N PHE A 138 -13.39 23.27 12.01
CA PHE A 138 -12.50 24.05 11.15
C PHE A 138 -13.12 24.40 9.79
N GLY A 139 -14.45 24.27 9.65
CA GLY A 139 -15.18 24.60 8.42
C GLY A 139 -14.98 23.61 7.26
N ILE A 140 -14.41 22.43 7.54
CA ILE A 140 -14.17 21.40 6.52
C ILE A 140 -15.34 20.41 6.55
N SER A 141 -16.20 20.47 5.52
CA SER A 141 -17.38 19.60 5.41
C SER A 141 -17.05 18.18 4.97
N GLN A 142 -16.01 18.02 4.15
CA GLN A 142 -15.54 16.72 3.64
C GLN A 142 -14.17 16.39 4.25
N GLY A 143 -14.20 15.90 5.49
CA GLY A 143 -13.00 15.43 6.17
C GLY A 143 -12.40 14.17 5.54
N THR A 144 -11.12 13.92 5.79
CA THR A 144 -10.39 12.76 5.27
C THR A 144 -9.82 11.87 6.37
N GLU A 145 -9.61 10.60 6.06
CA GLU A 145 -8.89 9.63 6.89
C GLU A 145 -7.83 8.90 6.06
N ALA A 146 -6.86 8.27 6.73
CA ALA A 146 -5.87 7.44 6.04
C ALA A 146 -6.58 6.24 5.41
N ASN A 147 -6.29 5.92 4.15
CA ASN A 147 -6.88 4.77 3.47
C ASN A 147 -6.34 3.47 4.10
N PRO A 148 -7.15 2.69 4.86
CA PRO A 148 -6.69 1.47 5.55
C PRO A 148 -6.11 0.42 4.60
N ASN A 149 -6.54 0.42 3.33
CA ASN A 149 -6.18 -0.57 2.33
C ASN A 149 -4.97 -0.15 1.48
N PHE A 150 -4.43 1.07 1.67
CA PHE A 150 -3.38 1.63 0.82
C PHE A 150 -2.21 0.66 0.59
N LEU A 151 -1.65 0.06 1.66
CA LEU A 151 -0.53 -0.86 1.50
C LEU A 151 -0.91 -2.11 0.70
N SER A 152 -2.11 -2.66 0.91
CA SER A 152 -2.59 -3.82 0.16
C SER A 152 -2.88 -3.51 -1.31
N GLU A 153 -3.41 -2.32 -1.61
CA GLU A 153 -3.64 -1.84 -2.97
C GLU A 153 -2.31 -1.67 -3.71
N VAL A 154 -1.30 -1.07 -3.07
CA VAL A 154 0.05 -0.97 -3.66
C VAL A 154 0.66 -2.35 -3.92
N ARG A 155 0.49 -3.33 -3.01
CA ARG A 155 0.99 -4.70 -3.24
C ARG A 155 0.32 -5.42 -4.41
N GLN A 156 -0.93 -5.08 -4.74
CA GLN A 156 -1.60 -5.65 -5.91
C GLN A 156 -1.01 -5.12 -7.22
N LEU A 157 -0.45 -3.91 -7.20
CA LEU A 157 0.17 -3.28 -8.36
C LEU A 157 1.67 -3.60 -8.50
N VAL A 158 2.34 -3.84 -7.38
CA VAL A 158 3.79 -4.04 -7.34
C VAL A 158 4.11 -5.54 -7.17
N ALA A 159 4.55 -6.16 -8.27
CA ALA A 159 4.79 -7.61 -8.33
C ALA A 159 5.83 -8.12 -7.32
N ASP A 160 6.92 -7.37 -7.12
CA ASP A 160 7.95 -7.67 -6.12
C ASP A 160 8.32 -6.40 -5.34
N PRO A 161 7.84 -6.23 -4.09
CA PRO A 161 8.14 -5.08 -3.24
C PRO A 161 9.65 -4.86 -2.98
N GLU A 162 10.48 -5.90 -3.07
CA GLU A 162 11.91 -5.78 -2.77
C GLU A 162 12.71 -5.24 -3.96
N SER A 163 12.32 -5.55 -5.19
CA SER A 163 13.09 -5.20 -6.39
C SER A 163 12.43 -4.15 -7.27
N THR A 164 11.09 -4.15 -7.35
CA THR A 164 10.34 -3.27 -8.26
C THR A 164 10.48 -1.82 -7.81
N PRO A 165 10.97 -0.91 -8.66
CA PRO A 165 11.04 0.50 -8.29
C PRO A 165 9.63 1.08 -8.16
N VAL A 166 9.38 1.83 -7.09
CA VAL A 166 8.12 2.53 -6.85
C VAL A 166 8.40 4.01 -6.72
N VAL A 167 7.73 4.84 -7.52
CA VAL A 167 7.85 6.30 -7.45
C VAL A 167 6.53 6.89 -7.00
N LEU A 168 6.50 7.51 -5.82
CA LEU A 168 5.32 8.13 -5.24
C LEU A 168 5.30 9.63 -5.53
N TYR A 169 4.11 10.19 -5.78
CA TYR A 169 3.93 11.63 -5.77
C TYR A 169 2.61 12.07 -5.16
N CYS A 170 2.63 13.25 -4.55
CA CYS A 170 1.43 13.97 -4.10
C CYS A 170 1.41 15.36 -4.74
N ASN A 171 0.57 16.29 -4.27
CA ASN A 171 0.53 17.66 -4.81
C ASN A 171 1.88 18.39 -4.73
N LEU A 172 2.64 18.23 -3.64
CA LEU A 172 3.80 19.08 -3.34
C LEU A 172 5.15 18.39 -3.58
N GLY A 173 5.18 17.08 -3.77
CA GLY A 173 6.42 16.30 -3.66
C GLY A 173 6.93 16.30 -2.23
N GLY A 174 8.23 16.13 -1.98
CA GLY A 174 8.83 16.23 -0.64
C GLY A 174 10.35 16.30 -0.71
N SER A 175 11.01 16.48 0.44
CA SER A 175 12.49 16.51 0.50
C SER A 175 13.03 15.97 1.82
N LEU A 176 14.15 15.25 1.76
CA LEU A 176 14.97 14.89 2.94
C LEU A 176 16.15 15.85 3.15
N GLU A 177 16.31 16.85 2.29
CA GLU A 177 17.33 17.88 2.43
C GLU A 177 16.89 18.92 3.47
N PRO A 178 17.78 19.37 4.37
CA PRO A 178 17.47 20.40 5.34
C PRO A 178 16.91 21.66 4.66
N THR A 179 15.81 22.20 5.20
CA THR A 179 15.26 23.49 4.80
C THR A 179 15.58 24.55 5.84
N LYS A 180 15.27 25.82 5.53
CA LYS A 180 15.41 26.92 6.51
C LYS A 180 14.64 26.68 7.80
N ASN A 181 13.50 25.99 7.72
CA ASN A 181 12.57 25.83 8.83
C ASN A 181 12.62 24.43 9.48
N ASP A 182 13.21 23.45 8.80
CA ASP A 182 13.27 22.07 9.29
C ASP A 182 14.56 21.37 8.83
N ARG A 183 15.34 20.89 9.80
CA ARG A 183 16.60 20.16 9.58
C ARG A 183 16.39 18.79 8.92
N ASN A 184 15.19 18.22 9.04
CA ASN A 184 14.86 16.90 8.51
C ASN A 184 14.30 16.96 7.08
N GLY A 185 14.09 18.17 6.56
CA GLY A 185 13.50 18.44 5.25
C GLY A 185 12.00 18.64 5.31
N GLN A 186 11.34 18.49 4.17
CA GLN A 186 9.92 18.81 4.01
C GLN A 186 9.07 17.55 4.09
N GLN A 187 8.30 17.44 5.19
CA GLN A 187 7.28 16.41 5.33
C GLN A 187 6.09 16.70 4.41
N THR A 188 5.70 15.71 3.62
CA THR A 188 4.49 15.76 2.79
C THR A 188 3.81 14.40 2.76
N ARG A 189 2.62 14.34 2.13
CA ARG A 189 1.86 13.09 2.01
C ARG A 189 2.66 11.97 1.34
N SER A 190 3.47 12.29 0.31
CA SER A 190 4.30 11.29 -0.38
C SER A 190 5.47 10.81 0.45
N MET A 191 6.04 11.66 1.31
CA MET A 191 7.08 11.23 2.27
C MET A 191 6.51 10.30 3.34
N VAL A 192 5.30 10.60 3.83
CA VAL A 192 4.62 9.77 4.82
C VAL A 192 4.17 8.43 4.21
N ALA A 193 3.67 8.44 2.97
CA ALA A 193 3.36 7.22 2.24
C ALA A 193 4.61 6.38 1.93
N ALA A 194 5.73 7.04 1.58
CA ALA A 194 7.00 6.35 1.38
C ALA A 194 7.45 5.64 2.66
N TYR A 195 7.30 6.30 3.82
CA TYR A 195 7.60 5.68 5.11
C TYR A 195 6.74 4.44 5.33
N GLU A 196 5.44 4.52 5.04
CA GLU A 196 4.58 3.35 5.15
C GLU A 196 5.00 2.20 4.23
N LEU A 197 5.39 2.48 2.99
CA LEU A 197 5.92 1.44 2.08
C LEU A 197 7.20 0.82 2.64
N ILE A 198 8.13 1.61 3.18
CA ILE A 198 9.34 1.08 3.82
C ILE A 198 8.99 0.16 5.00
N GLN A 199 8.06 0.57 5.86
CA GLN A 199 7.56 -0.27 6.96
C GLN A 199 6.86 -1.54 6.44
N GLY A 200 6.24 -1.46 5.26
CA GLY A 200 5.67 -2.58 4.52
C GLY A 200 6.69 -3.46 3.79
N GLY A 201 8.00 -3.20 3.91
CA GLY A 201 9.06 -4.02 3.31
C GLY A 201 9.39 -3.69 1.86
N PHE A 202 8.90 -2.57 1.33
CA PHE A 202 9.33 -2.09 0.02
C PHE A 202 10.75 -1.54 0.13
N LYS A 203 11.67 -1.97 -0.73
CA LYS A 203 13.10 -1.58 -0.63
C LYS A 203 13.52 -0.54 -1.68
N ASN A 204 12.77 -0.39 -2.77
CA ASN A 204 13.11 0.47 -3.90
C ASN A 204 12.08 1.59 -4.07
N VAL A 205 11.98 2.46 -3.07
CA VAL A 205 10.99 3.55 -3.04
C VAL A 205 11.66 4.89 -3.34
N SER A 206 11.04 5.68 -4.19
CA SER A 206 11.41 7.06 -4.51
C SER A 206 10.21 7.98 -4.42
N VAL A 207 10.45 9.27 -4.20
CA VAL A 207 9.43 10.33 -4.17
C VAL A 207 9.75 11.35 -5.25
N LEU A 208 8.75 11.71 -6.06
CA LEU A 208 8.92 12.76 -7.06
C LEU A 208 9.07 14.12 -6.39
N LYS A 209 10.15 14.83 -6.71
CA LYS A 209 10.40 16.22 -6.29
C LYS A 209 9.34 17.14 -6.88
N GLY A 210 8.80 18.06 -6.08
CA GLY A 210 7.80 19.04 -6.50
C GLY A 210 6.39 18.49 -6.73
N GLY A 211 6.25 17.18 -6.99
CA GLY A 211 4.96 16.51 -7.14
C GLY A 211 4.14 17.03 -8.32
N TYR A 212 2.82 16.88 -8.24
CA TYR A 212 1.91 17.27 -9.32
C TYR A 212 1.91 18.79 -9.60
N LEU A 213 1.97 19.62 -8.56
CA LEU A 213 1.87 21.07 -8.75
C LEU A 213 3.09 21.63 -9.49
N ASP A 214 4.30 21.17 -9.14
CA ASP A 214 5.52 21.55 -9.87
C ASP A 214 5.51 20.98 -11.30
N TRP A 215 5.01 19.75 -11.48
CA TRP A 215 4.88 19.14 -12.80
C TRP A 215 4.06 20.00 -13.76
N VAL A 216 2.87 20.43 -13.33
CA VAL A 216 1.99 21.30 -14.12
C VAL A 216 2.55 22.71 -14.27
N ALA A 217 3.16 23.27 -13.21
CA ALA A 217 3.76 24.60 -13.26
C ALA A 217 4.95 24.71 -14.25
N ASN A 218 5.52 23.58 -14.66
CA ASN A 218 6.56 23.48 -15.69
C ASN A 218 6.00 23.01 -17.05
N ASP A 219 4.69 23.18 -17.29
CA ASP A 219 4.00 22.88 -18.55
C ASP A 219 4.24 21.45 -19.06
N ARG A 220 4.38 20.49 -18.15
CA ARG A 220 4.55 19.07 -18.50
C ARG A 220 3.21 18.42 -18.77
N GLU A 221 3.21 17.47 -19.71
CA GLU A 221 2.02 16.72 -20.13
C GLU A 221 1.32 16.02 -18.96
N ILE A 222 -0.01 16.03 -18.97
CA ILE A 222 -0.87 15.31 -18.02
C ILE A 222 -1.87 14.45 -18.78
N GLU A 223 -2.28 13.35 -18.17
CA GLU A 223 -3.41 12.53 -18.61
C GLU A 223 -4.66 12.92 -17.82
N ILE A 224 -5.82 12.92 -18.49
CA ILE A 224 -7.14 13.12 -17.89
C ILE A 224 -8.00 11.91 -18.26
N PHE A 225 -8.95 11.54 -17.42
CA PHE A 225 -9.95 10.56 -17.82
C PHE A 225 -10.97 11.24 -18.74
N GLU A 226 -11.11 10.73 -19.96
CA GLU A 226 -12.22 11.07 -20.87
C GLU A 226 -13.56 10.49 -20.38
#